data_AF-A0A2E8GRB2-F1
#
_entry.id   AF-A0A2E8GRB2-F1
#
_cell.length_a   1.000
_cell.length_b   1.000
_cell.length_c   1.000
_cell.angle_alpha   90.00
_cell.angle_beta   90.00
_cell.angle_gamma   90.00
#
_symmetry.space_group_name_H-M   'P 1'
#
loop_
_entity.id
_entity.type
_entity.pdbx_description
1 polymer ?
#
loop_
_entity_poly.entity_id
_entity_poly.type
_entity_poly.pdbx_seq_one_letter_code
_entity_poly.pdbx_strand_id
1 'polypeptide(L)'
;MRTILLTLLLLGLLLQAGWTQTPEAAAQQAVILLTEELTVTPLEVEIAALTLEGTPASSPFADAFLGHVRDAMLRNTEDYQRVTRRKVTLKTHTRGLKFTTPNYTSENEQVEDAVLEGTYREAADTLFVQLRLVKTDGSRISSAEVPVALDQVTQEYKPSAVFQLQQETLQLNSMPPPPQQLIIHVSMAKGSGATYAENDPFEVQFSAEEDSYVRLIYRDVNGETIPLWDSPGMLRSGTAHRIPPRPSSGKPMWTVSCETGCGPETLVVVASTRPLPPQREPSASSWLLGDYLRGLQQELEQSPGSPRTAVLPLSLTTIKQ
;
A
#
# COMPACT_ATOMS: atom_id res chain seq x y z
N MET A 1 49.99 28.11 1.08
CA MET A 1 49.10 27.27 0.24
C MET A 1 49.48 25.79 0.33
N ARG A 2 49.29 25.15 1.50
CA ARG A 2 49.55 23.70 1.66
C ARG A 2 48.57 22.99 2.59
N THR A 3 47.59 23.71 3.14
CA THR A 3 46.60 23.18 4.10
C THR A 3 45.22 22.95 3.49
N ILE A 4 44.97 23.38 2.25
CA ILE A 4 43.68 23.18 1.55
C ILE A 4 43.64 21.85 0.79
N LEU A 5 44.80 21.24 0.52
CA LEU A 5 44.86 19.99 -0.25
C LEU A 5 44.56 18.74 0.60
N LEU A 6 44.68 18.81 1.94
CA LEU A 6 44.45 17.66 2.82
C LEU A 6 42.98 17.46 3.19
N THR A 7 42.19 18.54 3.27
CA THR A 7 40.74 18.45 3.55
C THR A 7 39.93 17.96 2.36
N LEU A 8 40.37 18.27 1.13
CA LEU A 8 39.78 17.72 -0.09
C LEU A 8 40.14 16.25 -0.34
N LEU A 9 41.28 15.77 0.18
CA LEU A 9 41.65 14.35 0.10
C LEU A 9 40.80 13.48 1.04
N LEU A 10 40.39 14.01 2.20
CA LEU A 10 39.50 13.31 3.14
C LEU A 10 38.05 13.24 2.66
N LEU A 11 37.55 14.21 1.87
CA LEU A 11 36.22 14.13 1.25
C LEU A 11 36.18 13.14 0.07
N GLY A 12 37.29 12.96 -0.65
CA GLY A 12 37.39 11.98 -1.74
C GLY A 12 37.53 10.53 -1.28
N LEU A 13 38.00 10.29 -0.05
CA LEU A 13 38.22 8.96 0.51
C LEU A 13 37.00 8.35 1.21
N LEU A 14 35.93 9.11 1.45
CA LEU A 14 34.66 8.59 1.97
C LEU A 14 33.73 8.02 0.87
N LEU A 15 34.04 8.23 -0.41
CA LEU A 15 33.25 7.76 -1.55
C LEU A 15 33.68 6.38 -2.11
N GLN A 16 34.60 5.65 -1.45
CA GLN A 16 35.15 4.39 -1.98
C GLN A 16 35.24 3.25 -0.94
N ALA A 17 34.66 3.38 0.25
CA ALA A 17 34.39 2.19 1.04
C ALA A 17 33.21 1.49 0.37
N GLY A 18 33.36 0.23 -0.06
CA GLY A 18 32.21 -0.60 -0.39
C GLY A 18 31.35 -0.70 0.86
N TRP A 19 30.25 0.06 0.91
CA TRP A 19 29.30 -0.02 2.02
C TRP A 19 28.59 -1.36 1.88
N THR A 20 29.16 -2.42 2.45
CA THR A 20 28.48 -3.71 2.67
C THR A 20 27.45 -3.51 3.78
N GLN A 21 26.47 -2.64 3.54
CA GLN A 21 25.47 -2.28 4.51
C GLN A 21 24.32 -3.28 4.40
N THR A 22 24.20 -4.12 5.44
CA THR A 22 23.07 -5.04 5.58
C THR A 22 21.74 -4.28 5.67
N PRO A 23 20.61 -4.90 5.31
CA PRO A 23 19.29 -4.28 5.43
C PRO A 23 19.00 -3.73 6.84
N GLU A 24 19.40 -4.46 7.89
CA GLU A 24 19.21 -4.01 9.28
C GLU A 24 20.03 -2.76 9.60
N ALA A 25 21.32 -2.75 9.25
CA ALA A 25 22.19 -1.60 9.49
C ALA A 25 21.74 -0.36 8.70
N ALA A 26 21.22 -0.56 7.48
CA ALA A 26 20.59 0.49 6.69
C ALA A 26 19.33 1.05 7.33
N ALA A 27 18.45 0.19 7.83
CA ALA A 27 17.25 0.62 8.55
C ALA A 27 17.58 1.44 9.80
N GLN A 28 18.59 1.02 10.57
CA GLN A 28 19.07 1.76 11.75
C GLN A 28 19.62 3.14 11.35
N GLN A 29 20.47 3.19 10.30
CA GLN A 29 20.99 4.45 9.78
C GLN A 29 19.87 5.36 9.26
N ALA A 30 18.84 4.80 8.61
CA ALA A 30 17.72 5.58 8.13
C ALA A 30 16.98 6.24 9.29
N VAL A 31 16.76 5.54 10.40
CA VAL A 31 16.15 6.12 11.60
C VAL A 31 17.01 7.24 12.18
N ILE A 32 18.33 7.08 12.23
CA ILE A 32 19.25 8.15 12.66
C ILE A 32 19.05 9.40 11.79
N LEU A 33 19.11 9.25 10.47
CA LEU A 33 18.95 10.37 9.53
C LEU A 33 17.57 11.03 9.64
N LEU A 34 16.50 10.22 9.74
CA LEU A 34 15.14 10.72 9.94
C LEU A 34 14.99 11.54 11.22
N THR A 35 15.74 11.15 12.26
CA THR A 35 15.75 11.81 13.58
C THR A 35 16.53 13.12 13.54
N GLU A 36 17.72 13.10 12.94
CA GLU A 36 18.56 14.30 12.79
C GLU A 36 17.89 15.40 11.96
N GLU A 37 17.04 15.02 11.00
CA GLU A 37 16.27 15.94 10.16
C GLU A 37 14.87 16.27 10.70
N LEU A 38 14.51 15.88 11.93
CA LEU A 38 13.18 16.18 12.47
C LEU A 38 12.97 17.70 12.59
N THR A 39 12.01 18.20 11.82
CA THR A 39 11.54 19.59 11.94
C THR A 39 10.52 19.77 13.07
N VAL A 40 9.81 18.69 13.41
CA VAL A 40 8.88 18.56 14.54
C VAL A 40 8.96 17.13 15.06
N THR A 41 8.85 16.93 16.37
CA THR A 41 8.87 15.59 16.98
C THR A 41 7.49 14.95 16.87
N PRO A 42 7.35 13.79 16.22
CA PRO A 42 6.05 13.13 16.11
C PRO A 42 5.66 12.42 17.42
N LEU A 43 4.37 12.48 17.78
CA LEU A 43 3.83 11.80 18.96
C LEU A 43 3.64 10.31 18.67
N GLU A 44 3.02 10.04 17.52
CA GLU A 44 2.79 8.71 16.99
C GLU A 44 3.26 8.64 15.54
N VAL A 45 4.02 7.59 15.24
CA VAL A 45 4.43 7.26 13.87
C VAL A 45 3.70 6.01 13.41
N GLU A 46 2.90 6.17 12.36
CA GLU A 46 2.31 5.07 11.61
C GLU A 46 3.23 4.64 10.47
N ILE A 47 3.68 3.38 10.46
CA ILE A 47 4.50 2.86 9.37
C ILE A 47 3.60 2.28 8.27
N ALA A 48 3.62 2.93 7.10
CA ALA A 48 2.91 2.54 5.88
C ALA A 48 3.75 1.58 5.01
N ALA A 49 3.47 1.51 3.71
CA ALA A 49 4.14 0.62 2.78
C ALA A 49 5.47 1.21 2.26
N LEU A 50 6.36 0.31 1.84
CA LEU A 50 7.60 0.62 1.14
C LEU A 50 7.52 -0.04 -0.23
N THR A 51 7.55 0.74 -1.31
CA THR A 51 7.30 0.22 -2.68
C THR A 51 8.49 0.40 -3.61
N LEU A 52 8.57 -0.43 -4.65
CA LEU A 52 9.56 -0.26 -5.69
C LEU A 52 9.28 1.04 -6.46
N GLU A 53 10.30 1.87 -6.65
CA GLU A 53 10.19 3.17 -7.29
C GLU A 53 9.47 3.11 -8.65
N GLY A 54 8.54 4.03 -8.86
CA GLY A 54 7.70 4.08 -10.06
C GLY A 54 6.58 3.03 -10.09
N THR A 55 6.36 2.29 -8.99
CA THR A 55 5.33 1.24 -8.91
C THR A 55 4.58 1.24 -7.58
N PRO A 56 3.36 0.69 -7.54
CA PRO A 56 2.67 0.38 -6.29
C PRO A 56 3.12 -0.95 -5.66
N ALA A 57 4.11 -1.65 -6.24
CA ALA A 57 4.50 -2.98 -5.81
C ALA A 57 5.39 -2.93 -4.57
N SER A 58 5.05 -3.72 -3.55
CA SER A 58 5.91 -4.01 -2.40
C SER A 58 6.67 -5.32 -2.62
N SER A 59 7.53 -5.70 -1.69
CA SER A 59 8.29 -6.95 -1.74
C SER A 59 8.56 -7.54 -0.35
N PRO A 60 8.92 -8.84 -0.27
CA PRO A 60 9.42 -9.44 0.96
C PRO A 60 10.59 -8.68 1.59
N PHE A 61 11.52 -8.15 0.77
CA PHE A 61 12.58 -7.25 1.25
C PHE A 61 12.01 -6.00 1.91
N ALA A 62 11.04 -5.34 1.27
CA ALA A 62 10.45 -4.11 1.79
C ALA A 62 9.76 -4.32 3.15
N ASP A 63 9.04 -5.44 3.32
CA ASP A 63 8.41 -5.79 4.61
C ASP A 63 9.45 -6.00 5.72
N ALA A 64 10.49 -6.78 5.43
CA ALA A 64 11.58 -7.05 6.36
C ALA A 64 12.33 -5.76 6.75
N PHE A 65 12.64 -4.92 5.76
CA PHE A 65 13.30 -3.63 5.98
C PHE A 65 12.49 -2.73 6.92
N LEU A 66 11.18 -2.58 6.67
CA LEU A 66 10.29 -1.81 7.55
C LEU A 66 10.15 -2.43 8.95
N GLY A 67 10.30 -3.75 9.07
CA GLY A 67 10.43 -4.43 10.37
C GLY A 67 11.63 -3.91 11.16
N HIS A 68 12.80 -3.83 10.53
CA HIS A 68 14.01 -3.28 11.15
C HIS A 68 13.88 -1.78 11.48
N VAL A 69 13.25 -1.00 10.60
CA VAL A 69 13.00 0.44 10.83
C VAL A 69 12.12 0.64 12.06
N ARG A 70 11.01 -0.11 12.17
CA ARG A 70 10.14 -0.09 13.35
C ARG A 70 10.95 -0.35 14.62
N ASP A 71 11.74 -1.42 14.62
CA ASP A 71 12.48 -1.84 15.80
C ASP A 71 13.56 -0.82 16.19
N ALA A 72 14.16 -0.12 15.21
CA ALA A 72 15.08 0.97 15.45
C ALA A 72 14.38 2.22 16.01
N MET A 73 13.22 2.62 15.47
CA MET A 73 12.45 3.76 16.00
C MET A 73 11.95 3.49 17.43
N LEU A 74 11.47 2.28 17.72
CA LEU A 74 11.03 1.90 19.08
C LEU A 74 12.15 1.94 20.13
N ARG A 75 13.42 1.84 19.71
CA ARG A 75 14.57 2.00 20.60
C ARG A 75 14.93 3.46 20.86
N ASN A 76 14.47 4.40 20.03
CA ASN A 76 14.66 5.83 20.21
C ASN A 76 13.40 6.48 20.80
N THR A 77 13.15 6.23 22.08
CA THR A 77 11.93 6.68 22.77
C THR A 77 11.88 8.18 23.06
N GLU A 78 13.01 8.88 22.94
CA GLU A 78 13.07 10.34 23.12
C GLU A 78 12.41 11.06 21.94
N ASP A 79 12.67 10.60 20.72
CA ASP A 79 12.15 11.20 19.49
C ASP A 79 10.90 10.49 18.94
N TYR A 80 10.70 9.21 19.28
CA TYR A 80 9.55 8.42 18.85
C TYR A 80 8.87 7.77 20.04
N GLN A 81 7.95 8.49 20.66
CA GLN A 81 7.25 8.02 21.86
C GLN A 81 6.38 6.79 21.57
N ARG A 82 5.74 6.75 20.40
CA ARG A 82 4.89 5.64 19.97
C ARG A 82 5.10 5.34 18.49
N VAL A 83 5.42 4.09 18.18
CA VAL A 83 5.58 3.63 16.80
C VAL A 83 4.65 2.47 16.58
N THR A 84 3.62 2.71 15.78
CA THR A 84 2.67 1.69 15.39
C THR A 84 2.99 1.31 13.95
N ARG A 85 3.69 0.18 13.76
CA ARG A 85 3.56 -0.50 12.47
C ARG A 85 2.14 -1.03 12.41
N ARG A 86 1.41 -0.80 11.31
CA ARG A 86 0.09 -1.42 11.10
C ARG A 86 0.20 -2.95 11.27
N LYS A 87 -0.07 -3.44 12.48
CA LYS A 87 -0.47 -4.81 12.78
C LYS A 87 -1.97 -4.72 13.00
N VAL A 88 -2.74 -5.18 12.02
CA VAL A 88 -4.19 -5.15 12.10
C VAL A 88 -4.64 -6.16 13.16
N THR A 89 -4.72 -5.68 14.40
CA THR A 89 -5.40 -6.36 15.47
C THR A 89 -6.81 -5.78 15.51
N LEU A 90 -7.80 -6.62 15.22
CA LEU A 90 -9.22 -6.29 15.24
C LEU A 90 -9.62 -5.54 16.53
N LYS A 91 -9.86 -4.23 16.44
CA LYS A 91 -10.83 -3.54 17.30
C LYS A 91 -11.63 -2.53 16.48
N THR A 92 -12.90 -2.85 16.35
CA THR A 92 -14.06 -1.96 16.21
C THR A 92 -13.75 -0.46 16.34
N HIS A 93 -13.90 0.33 15.27
CA HIS A 93 -15.06 1.20 15.04
C HIS A 93 -14.96 1.95 13.69
N THR A 94 -16.14 2.29 13.20
CA THR A 94 -16.58 3.05 12.01
C THR A 94 -15.83 4.35 11.67
N ARG A 95 -15.68 4.58 10.35
CA ARG A 95 -15.65 5.86 9.59
C ARG A 95 -15.13 7.14 10.26
N GLY A 96 -14.21 7.79 9.55
CA GLY A 96 -13.82 9.19 9.73
C GLY A 96 -12.56 9.31 10.59
N LEU A 97 -11.52 9.90 10.03
CA LEU A 97 -10.32 10.29 10.78
C LEU A 97 -10.77 11.26 11.88
N LYS A 98 -10.79 10.75 13.11
CA LYS A 98 -10.80 11.57 14.32
C LYS A 98 -9.64 11.07 15.15
N PHE A 99 -8.52 11.78 15.06
CA PHE A 99 -7.43 11.62 16.01
C PHE A 99 -8.00 12.04 17.36
N THR A 100 -8.32 11.09 18.22
CA THR A 100 -8.35 11.38 19.65
C THR A 100 -6.91 11.67 20.02
N THR A 101 -6.55 12.96 20.08
CA THR A 101 -5.40 13.43 20.83
C THR A 101 -5.56 12.82 22.21
N PRO A 102 -4.75 11.84 22.60
CA PRO A 102 -4.85 11.33 23.94
C PRO A 102 -4.41 12.49 24.84
N ASN A 103 -5.07 12.66 25.99
CA ASN A 103 -4.78 13.76 26.88
C ASN A 103 -3.43 13.52 27.56
N TYR A 104 -2.35 13.86 26.86
CA TYR A 104 -1.00 13.84 27.39
C TYR A 104 -0.58 15.27 27.68
N THR A 105 -0.28 15.53 28.94
CA THR A 105 0.46 16.72 29.34
C THR A 105 1.93 16.49 28.97
N SER A 106 2.26 16.81 27.73
CA SER A 106 3.64 17.09 27.32
C SER A 106 3.92 18.56 27.60
N GLU A 107 5.03 18.88 28.27
CA GLU A 107 5.48 20.27 28.45
C GLU A 107 6.04 20.88 27.15
N ASN A 108 6.14 20.10 26.07
CA ASN A 108 6.59 20.56 24.75
C ASN A 108 5.41 20.75 23.79
N GLU A 109 5.29 21.97 23.27
CA GLU A 109 4.12 22.50 22.54
C GLU A 109 4.06 22.14 21.04
N GLN A 110 4.91 21.23 20.52
CA GLN A 110 4.85 20.83 19.11
C GLN A 110 4.98 19.32 18.98
N VAL A 111 3.84 18.63 19.06
CA VAL A 111 3.78 17.18 18.83
C VAL A 111 2.65 16.88 17.84
N GLU A 112 2.97 16.14 16.78
CA GLU A 112 2.04 15.82 15.68
C GLU A 112 2.05 14.31 15.36
N ASP A 113 0.96 13.77 14.81
CA ASP A 113 0.94 12.39 14.31
C ASP A 113 1.53 12.34 12.89
N ALA A 114 2.33 11.31 12.60
CA ALA A 114 3.07 11.19 11.35
C ALA A 114 2.89 9.82 10.68
N VAL A 115 3.01 9.79 9.35
CA VAL A 115 3.05 8.57 8.54
C VAL A 115 4.46 8.43 7.97
N LEU A 116 5.07 7.26 8.17
CA LEU A 116 6.31 6.86 7.52
C LEU A 116 5.98 6.08 6.25
N GLU A 117 6.37 6.62 5.11
CA GLU A 117 6.24 6.00 3.79
C GLU A 117 7.58 5.99 3.06
N GLY A 118 7.70 5.22 1.98
CA GLY A 118 8.95 5.19 1.23
C GLY A 118 8.92 4.45 -0.08
N THR A 119 9.99 4.62 -0.83
CA THR A 119 10.28 3.86 -2.05
C THR A 119 11.67 3.25 -1.99
N TYR A 120 11.93 2.23 -2.80
CA TYR A 120 13.29 1.72 -3.00
C TYR A 120 13.58 1.53 -4.49
N ARG A 121 14.84 1.73 -4.87
CA ARG A 121 15.31 1.61 -6.26
C ARG A 121 16.64 0.89 -6.33
N GLU A 122 16.81 0.12 -7.39
CA GLU A 122 18.06 -0.58 -7.71
C GLU A 122 18.93 0.32 -8.58
N ALA A 123 20.21 0.48 -8.21
CA ALA A 123 21.21 1.12 -9.06
C ALA A 123 22.58 0.47 -8.84
N ALA A 124 23.14 -0.10 -9.92
CA ALA A 124 24.33 -0.94 -9.87
C ALA A 124 24.17 -2.07 -8.84
N ASP A 125 25.11 -2.23 -7.91
CA ASP A 125 25.11 -3.30 -6.90
C ASP A 125 24.44 -2.87 -5.58
N THR A 126 23.50 -1.92 -5.63
CA THR A 126 22.92 -1.29 -4.42
C THR A 126 21.42 -1.04 -4.57
N LEU A 127 20.66 -1.34 -3.51
CA LEU A 127 19.31 -0.83 -3.30
C LEU A 127 19.37 0.46 -2.49
N PHE A 128 18.85 1.54 -3.05
CA PHE A 128 18.64 2.78 -2.34
C PHE A 128 17.23 2.77 -1.78
N VAL A 129 17.09 2.83 -0.46
CA VAL A 129 15.81 2.95 0.22
C VAL A 129 15.61 4.40 0.65
N GLN A 130 14.56 5.02 0.12
CA GLN A 130 14.13 6.36 0.49
C GLN A 130 12.91 6.28 1.41
N LEU A 131 13.02 6.88 2.60
CA LEU A 131 11.94 7.01 3.56
C LEU A 131 11.57 8.49 3.76
N ARG A 132 10.31 8.74 4.09
CA ARG A 132 9.77 10.06 4.39
C ARG A 132 8.82 9.96 5.57
N LEU A 133 9.00 10.81 6.57
CA LEU A 133 7.95 11.11 7.53
C LEU A 133 7.14 12.27 6.99
N VAL A 134 5.82 12.09 6.94
CA VAL A 134 4.87 13.11 6.52
C VAL A 134 3.79 13.31 7.59
N LYS A 135 3.27 14.52 7.68
CA LYS A 135 2.08 14.84 8.49
C LYS A 135 0.83 14.27 7.82
N THR A 136 -0.29 14.27 8.53
CA THR A 136 -1.59 13.85 7.98
C THR A 136 -2.04 14.69 6.78
N ASP A 137 -1.61 15.95 6.69
CA ASP A 137 -1.90 16.83 5.54
C ASP A 137 -0.97 16.59 4.33
N GLY A 138 -0.03 15.63 4.43
CA GLY A 138 0.93 15.27 3.39
C GLY A 138 2.20 16.13 3.36
N SER A 139 2.33 17.12 4.25
CA SER A 139 3.57 17.90 4.34
C SER A 139 4.71 17.09 4.98
N ARG A 140 5.93 17.30 4.50
CA ARG A 140 7.11 16.53 4.93
C ARG A 140 7.64 17.02 6.28
N ILE A 141 7.89 16.08 7.20
CA ILE A 141 8.57 16.30 8.48
C ILE A 141 10.07 16.07 8.33
N SER A 142 10.46 14.90 7.81
CA SER A 142 11.86 14.51 7.57
C SER A 142 11.97 13.47 6.44
N SER A 143 13.19 13.22 5.97
CA SER A 143 13.47 12.22 4.94
C SER A 143 14.83 11.56 5.15
N ALA A 144 14.98 10.33 4.67
CA ALA A 144 16.25 9.64 4.64
C ALA A 144 16.40 8.85 3.34
N GLU A 145 17.61 8.77 2.82
CA GLU A 145 17.97 7.80 1.78
C GLU A 145 19.17 7.00 2.30
N VAL A 146 19.07 5.68 2.26
CA VAL A 146 20.15 4.78 2.70
C VAL A 146 20.46 3.73 1.65
N PRO A 147 21.75 3.41 1.44
CA PRO A 147 22.15 2.30 0.59
C PRO A 147 22.06 0.97 1.34
N VAL A 148 21.67 -0.07 0.61
CA VAL A 148 21.71 -1.48 1.03
C VAL A 148 22.45 -2.25 -0.05
N ALA A 149 23.50 -2.96 0.34
CA ALA A 149 24.28 -3.75 -0.63
C ALA A 149 23.44 -4.93 -1.15
N LEU A 150 23.33 -5.09 -2.47
CA LEU A 150 22.45 -6.09 -3.07
C LEU A 150 22.84 -7.53 -2.71
N ASP A 151 24.13 -7.80 -2.51
CA ASP A 151 24.64 -9.10 -2.08
C ASP A 151 24.22 -9.48 -0.65
N GLN A 152 23.80 -8.50 0.15
CA GLN A 152 23.27 -8.70 1.51
C GLN A 152 21.74 -8.84 1.54
N VAL A 153 21.06 -8.69 0.40
CA VAL A 153 19.61 -8.80 0.29
C VAL A 153 19.23 -10.26 0.05
N THR A 154 18.74 -10.93 1.11
CA THR A 154 18.37 -12.35 1.05
C THR A 154 16.92 -12.58 0.59
N GLN A 155 16.06 -11.58 0.72
CA GLN A 155 14.66 -11.65 0.31
C GLN A 155 14.49 -11.21 -1.14
N GLU A 156 13.44 -11.70 -1.81
CA GLU A 156 13.02 -11.12 -3.09
C GLU A 156 12.72 -9.62 -2.91
N TYR A 157 13.41 -8.78 -3.68
CA TYR A 157 13.21 -7.33 -3.65
C TYR A 157 12.54 -6.79 -4.90
N LYS A 158 12.59 -7.52 -6.02
CA LYS A 158 12.01 -7.12 -7.29
C LYS A 158 11.01 -8.17 -7.73
N PRO A 159 9.70 -7.97 -7.44
CA PRO A 159 8.70 -8.95 -7.81
C PRO A 159 8.71 -9.19 -9.32
N SER A 160 8.68 -10.47 -9.73
CA SER A 160 8.69 -10.85 -11.15
C SER A 160 7.54 -10.26 -11.98
N ALA A 161 6.40 -9.98 -11.35
CA ALA A 161 5.22 -9.38 -11.99
C ALA A 161 5.28 -7.85 -12.18
N VAL A 162 6.36 -7.17 -11.75
CA VAL A 162 6.46 -5.69 -11.72
C VAL A 162 6.14 -5.05 -13.08
N PHE A 163 6.61 -5.64 -14.18
CA PHE A 163 6.38 -5.08 -15.52
C PHE A 163 4.91 -5.17 -15.93
N GLN A 164 4.24 -6.31 -15.67
CA GLN A 164 2.81 -6.43 -15.95
C GLN A 164 2.01 -5.44 -15.09
N LEU A 165 2.35 -5.32 -13.80
CA LEU A 165 1.68 -4.41 -12.87
C LEU A 165 1.88 -2.94 -13.24
N GLN A 166 3.06 -2.55 -13.71
CA GLN A 166 3.33 -1.21 -14.23
C GLN A 166 2.48 -0.91 -15.46
N GLN A 167 2.49 -1.81 -16.46
CA GLN A 167 1.68 -1.63 -17.67
C GLN A 167 0.19 -1.57 -17.36
N GLU A 168 -0.26 -2.41 -16.45
CA GLU A 168 -1.63 -2.47 -16.00
C GLU A 168 -2.04 -1.22 -15.22
N THR A 169 -1.20 -0.73 -14.31
CA THR A 169 -1.42 0.54 -13.60
C THR A 169 -1.50 1.71 -14.58
N LEU A 170 -0.62 1.75 -15.59
CA LEU A 170 -0.68 2.75 -16.66
C LEU A 170 -1.98 2.64 -17.47
N GLN A 171 -2.40 1.42 -17.82
CA GLN A 171 -3.66 1.20 -18.52
C GLN A 171 -4.87 1.64 -17.68
N LEU A 172 -4.91 1.27 -16.40
CA LEU A 172 -5.98 1.65 -15.48
C LEU A 172 -6.05 3.17 -15.28
N ASN A 173 -4.89 3.82 -15.09
CA ASN A 173 -4.81 5.28 -14.94
C ASN A 173 -5.12 6.03 -16.25
N SER A 174 -4.94 5.39 -17.41
CA SER A 174 -5.30 5.95 -18.71
C SER A 174 -6.78 5.75 -19.08
N MET A 175 -7.56 5.04 -18.26
CA MET A 175 -8.98 4.85 -18.54
C MET A 175 -9.72 6.19 -18.44
N PRO A 176 -10.62 6.50 -19.39
CA PRO A 176 -11.45 7.67 -19.27
C PRO A 176 -12.26 7.58 -17.97
N PRO A 177 -12.39 8.69 -17.22
CA PRO A 177 -13.26 8.71 -16.06
C PRO A 177 -14.69 8.37 -16.51
N PRO A 178 -15.46 7.62 -15.70
CA PRO A 178 -16.83 7.31 -16.07
C PRO A 178 -17.64 8.60 -16.24
N PRO A 179 -18.61 8.64 -17.18
CA PRO A 179 -19.31 9.88 -17.55
C PRO A 179 -20.05 10.52 -16.38
N GLN A 180 -20.52 9.70 -15.45
CA GLN A 180 -21.06 10.13 -14.16
C GLN A 180 -20.38 9.34 -13.04
N GLN A 181 -19.49 10.00 -12.31
CA GLN A 181 -18.77 9.37 -11.20
C GLN A 181 -19.71 9.17 -10.01
N LEU A 182 -19.76 7.96 -9.48
CA LEU A 182 -20.31 7.66 -8.16
C LEU A 182 -19.21 7.82 -7.11
N ILE A 183 -19.48 8.48 -5.98
CA ILE A 183 -18.52 8.56 -4.89
C ILE A 183 -18.61 7.27 -4.06
N ILE A 184 -17.52 6.51 -4.06
CA ILE A 184 -17.36 5.30 -3.24
C ILE A 184 -16.17 5.42 -2.30
N HIS A 185 -16.26 4.69 -1.20
CA HIS A 185 -15.17 4.50 -0.25
C HIS A 185 -14.93 3.01 -0.09
N VAL A 186 -13.70 2.59 -0.36
CA VAL A 186 -13.29 1.20 -0.22
C VAL A 186 -12.03 1.14 0.62
N SER A 187 -11.98 0.21 1.56
CA SER A 187 -10.76 -0.10 2.31
C SER A 187 -10.62 -1.61 2.49
N MET A 188 -9.43 -2.14 2.23
CA MET A 188 -9.10 -3.52 2.59
C MET A 188 -8.72 -3.61 4.07
N ALA A 189 -8.83 -4.81 4.66
CA ALA A 189 -8.55 -5.04 6.08
C ALA A 189 -7.19 -4.48 6.54
N LYS A 190 -6.17 -4.51 5.67
CA LYS A 190 -4.82 -3.99 5.93
C LYS A 190 -4.52 -2.65 5.24
N GLY A 191 -5.47 -2.09 4.50
CA GLY A 191 -5.28 -0.90 3.67
C GLY A 191 -4.80 -1.21 2.25
N SER A 192 -4.84 -0.20 1.37
CA SER A 192 -4.28 -0.32 0.01
C SER A 192 -2.74 -0.32 0.05
N GLY A 193 -2.12 -1.10 -0.82
CA GLY A 193 -0.67 -1.34 -0.88
C GLY A 193 -0.15 -2.31 0.20
N ALA A 194 -1.04 -2.95 0.97
CA ALA A 194 -0.65 -3.75 2.12
C ALA A 194 -0.20 -5.17 1.75
N THR A 195 0.66 -5.74 2.60
CA THR A 195 1.14 -7.12 2.47
C THR A 195 0.27 -8.11 3.27
N TYR A 196 -0.16 -9.17 2.61
CA TYR A 196 -0.93 -10.28 3.16
C TYR A 196 -0.12 -11.57 3.11
N ALA A 197 0.11 -12.22 4.24
CA ALA A 197 0.70 -13.53 4.33
C ALA A 197 -0.31 -14.64 3.98
N GLU A 198 0.19 -15.81 3.62
CA GLU A 198 -0.63 -17.02 3.50
C GLU A 198 -1.50 -17.23 4.75
N ASN A 199 -2.77 -17.53 4.54
CA ASN A 199 -3.83 -17.65 5.56
C ASN A 199 -4.29 -16.35 6.23
N ASP A 200 -3.74 -15.18 5.85
CA ASP A 200 -4.25 -13.92 6.37
C ASP A 200 -5.70 -13.69 5.96
N PRO A 201 -6.54 -13.13 6.85
CA PRO A 201 -7.90 -12.79 6.51
C PRO A 201 -7.95 -11.67 5.47
N PHE A 202 -8.70 -11.90 4.39
CA PHE A 202 -8.94 -10.95 3.32
C PHE A 202 -10.38 -10.43 3.38
N GLU A 203 -10.53 -9.13 3.62
CA GLU A 203 -11.83 -8.48 3.73
C GLU A 203 -11.79 -7.08 3.15
N VAL A 204 -12.92 -6.66 2.60
CA VAL A 204 -13.13 -5.36 1.96
C VAL A 204 -14.30 -4.67 2.64
N GLN A 205 -14.10 -3.43 3.07
CA GLN A 205 -15.16 -2.54 3.52
C GLN A 205 -15.54 -1.63 2.36
N PHE A 206 -16.82 -1.59 2.04
CA PHE A 206 -17.38 -0.80 0.95
C PHE A 206 -18.44 0.16 1.48
N SER A 207 -18.46 1.39 0.98
CA SER A 207 -19.65 2.23 1.07
C SER A 207 -19.74 3.22 -0.08
N ALA A 208 -20.95 3.68 -0.35
CA ALA A 208 -21.23 4.65 -1.41
C ALA A 208 -22.17 5.76 -0.90
N GLU A 209 -22.16 6.89 -1.61
CA GLU A 209 -23.10 7.99 -1.40
C GLU A 209 -24.52 7.66 -1.87
N GLU A 210 -24.66 6.74 -2.83
CA GLU A 210 -25.93 6.27 -3.39
C GLU A 210 -26.04 4.75 -3.32
N ASP A 211 -27.29 4.27 -3.35
CA ASP A 211 -27.59 2.85 -3.40
C ASP A 211 -26.97 2.24 -4.67
N SER A 212 -26.17 1.19 -4.49
CA SER A 212 -25.32 0.71 -5.58
C SER A 212 -25.16 -0.81 -5.59
N TYR A 213 -25.11 -1.39 -6.78
CA TYR A 213 -24.62 -2.73 -7.03
C TYR A 213 -23.09 -2.72 -7.07
N VAL A 214 -22.46 -3.77 -6.55
CA VAL A 214 -21.00 -3.85 -6.38
C VAL A 214 -20.48 -5.18 -6.89
N ARG A 215 -19.35 -5.12 -7.60
CA ARG A 215 -18.54 -6.27 -8.02
C ARG A 215 -17.11 -6.09 -7.55
N LEU A 216 -16.55 -7.14 -6.95
CA LEU A 216 -15.13 -7.27 -6.64
C LEU A 216 -14.49 -8.19 -7.68
N ILE A 217 -13.45 -7.68 -8.34
CA ILE A 217 -12.64 -8.42 -9.31
C ILE A 217 -11.25 -8.51 -8.73
N TYR A 218 -10.73 -9.71 -8.62
CA TYR A 218 -9.38 -9.97 -8.15
C TYR A 218 -8.49 -10.29 -9.34
N ARG A 219 -7.23 -9.86 -9.28
CA ARG A 219 -6.18 -10.29 -10.18
C ARG A 219 -5.03 -10.84 -9.37
N ASP A 220 -4.76 -12.12 -9.58
CA ASP A 220 -3.72 -12.85 -8.87
C ASP A 220 -2.31 -12.52 -9.41
N VAL A 221 -1.30 -13.06 -8.75
CA VAL A 221 0.11 -12.86 -9.11
C VAL A 221 0.46 -13.38 -10.52
N ASN A 222 -0.31 -14.34 -11.04
CA ASN A 222 -0.11 -14.90 -12.38
C ASN A 222 -0.82 -14.08 -13.46
N GLY A 223 -1.55 -13.03 -13.08
CA GLY A 223 -2.33 -12.22 -13.99
C GLY A 223 -3.65 -12.87 -14.41
N GLU A 224 -4.14 -13.85 -13.65
CA GLU A 224 -5.49 -14.38 -13.79
C GLU A 224 -6.50 -13.41 -13.17
N THR A 225 -7.52 -13.03 -13.94
CA THR A 225 -8.60 -12.16 -13.48
C THR A 225 -9.76 -13.03 -12.98
N ILE A 226 -10.02 -13.00 -11.68
CA ILE A 226 -10.99 -13.82 -10.97
C ILE A 226 -12.11 -12.91 -10.43
N PRO A 227 -13.36 -13.10 -10.85
CA PRO A 227 -14.49 -12.41 -10.23
C PRO A 227 -14.69 -12.95 -8.81
N LEU A 228 -14.37 -12.12 -7.83
CA LEU A 228 -14.28 -12.53 -6.44
C LEU A 228 -15.65 -12.53 -5.77
N TRP A 229 -16.48 -11.54 -6.10
CA TRP A 229 -17.81 -11.40 -5.52
C TRP A 229 -18.69 -10.41 -6.26
N ASP A 230 -19.99 -10.75 -6.33
CA ASP A 230 -21.06 -9.86 -6.78
C ASP A 230 -22.05 -9.61 -5.64
N SER A 231 -22.50 -8.36 -5.52
CA SER A 231 -23.56 -8.01 -4.59
C SER A 231 -24.84 -8.76 -4.93
N PRO A 232 -25.47 -9.50 -4.00
CA PRO A 232 -26.71 -10.25 -4.26
C PRO A 232 -27.89 -9.32 -4.57
N GLY A 233 -27.75 -8.04 -4.27
CA GLY A 233 -28.69 -6.98 -4.58
C GLY A 233 -28.03 -5.63 -4.31
N MET A 234 -28.83 -4.58 -4.43
CA MET A 234 -28.38 -3.21 -4.23
C MET A 234 -27.96 -2.99 -2.77
N LEU A 235 -26.73 -2.51 -2.57
CA LEU A 235 -26.21 -2.13 -1.26
C LEU A 235 -26.64 -0.70 -0.94
N ARG A 236 -27.14 -0.48 0.28
CA ARG A 236 -27.65 0.83 0.71
C ARG A 236 -26.55 1.85 0.93
N SER A 237 -26.78 3.06 0.43
CA SER A 237 -26.03 4.28 0.70
C SER A 237 -25.92 4.57 2.20
N GLY A 238 -24.88 5.31 2.58
CA GLY A 238 -24.71 5.74 3.98
C GLY A 238 -24.36 4.62 4.98
N THR A 239 -24.34 3.35 4.55
CA THR A 239 -23.91 2.19 5.35
C THR A 239 -22.56 1.64 4.88
N ALA A 240 -21.74 1.18 5.82
CA ALA A 240 -20.53 0.43 5.51
C ALA A 240 -20.86 -1.07 5.43
N HIS A 241 -20.54 -1.67 4.28
CA HIS A 241 -20.76 -3.08 3.98
C HIS A 241 -19.44 -3.82 4.05
N ARG A 242 -19.44 -4.97 4.74
CA ARG A 242 -18.28 -5.85 4.86
C ARG A 242 -18.39 -6.99 3.86
N ILE A 243 -17.33 -7.23 3.10
CA ILE A 243 -17.26 -8.25 2.06
C ILE A 243 -16.03 -9.15 2.33
N PRO A 244 -16.20 -10.48 2.47
CA PRO A 244 -17.48 -11.18 2.46
C PRO A 244 -18.29 -10.89 3.74
N PRO A 245 -19.63 -10.99 3.69
CA PRO A 245 -20.47 -10.82 4.87
C PRO A 245 -20.13 -11.87 5.93
N ARG A 246 -20.13 -11.50 7.22
CA ARG A 246 -19.85 -12.47 8.29
C ARG A 246 -20.94 -13.54 8.32
N PRO A 247 -20.58 -14.83 8.22
CA PRO A 247 -21.55 -15.89 8.48
C PRO A 247 -21.93 -15.90 9.96
N SER A 248 -23.19 -16.21 10.25
CA SER A 248 -23.74 -16.36 11.61
C SER A 248 -23.05 -17.45 12.42
N SER A 249 -22.36 -18.38 11.75
CA SER A 249 -21.58 -19.50 12.30
C SER A 249 -20.14 -19.16 12.70
N GLY A 250 -19.64 -17.95 12.41
CA GLY A 250 -18.30 -17.51 12.83
C GLY A 250 -17.11 -17.95 11.96
N LYS A 251 -17.29 -18.73 10.88
CA LYS A 251 -16.32 -18.99 9.78
C LYS A 251 -17.07 -19.31 8.47
N PRO A 252 -16.53 -19.04 7.26
CA PRO A 252 -15.19 -18.56 6.90
C PRO A 252 -15.13 -17.06 6.52
N MET A 253 -13.98 -16.45 6.76
CA MET A 253 -13.53 -15.23 6.09
C MET A 253 -12.74 -15.68 4.85
N TRP A 254 -12.69 -14.90 3.77
CA TRP A 254 -11.69 -15.19 2.74
C TRP A 254 -10.31 -15.15 3.38
N THR A 255 -9.44 -16.05 2.97
CA THR A 255 -8.05 -16.08 3.40
C THR A 255 -7.16 -16.05 2.18
N VAL A 256 -6.03 -15.37 2.28
CA VAL A 256 -5.02 -15.39 1.23
C VAL A 256 -4.46 -16.80 1.10
N SER A 257 -4.40 -17.31 -0.13
CA SER A 257 -3.77 -18.59 -0.47
C SER A 257 -2.58 -18.30 -1.37
N CYS A 258 -1.42 -18.90 -1.05
CA CYS A 258 -0.24 -18.85 -1.91
C CYS A 258 -0.10 -20.13 -2.76
N GLU A 259 -1.16 -20.94 -2.90
CA GLU A 259 -1.12 -22.22 -3.61
C GLU A 259 -0.70 -22.05 -5.08
N THR A 260 -1.23 -21.04 -5.76
CA THR A 260 -0.93 -20.71 -7.16
C THR A 260 0.21 -19.71 -7.31
N GLY A 261 0.78 -19.22 -6.20
CA GLY A 261 1.79 -18.18 -6.15
C GLY A 261 1.42 -17.06 -5.19
N CYS A 262 2.41 -16.25 -4.83
CA CYS A 262 2.22 -15.04 -4.03
C CYS A 262 3.12 -13.93 -4.56
N GLY A 263 2.60 -12.71 -4.59
CA GLY A 263 3.29 -11.54 -5.11
C GLY A 263 2.34 -10.36 -5.20
N PRO A 264 2.65 -9.32 -5.99
CA PRO A 264 1.79 -8.16 -6.06
C PRO A 264 0.56 -8.46 -6.93
N GLU A 265 -0.59 -8.03 -6.41
CA GLU A 265 -1.92 -8.43 -6.85
C GLU A 265 -2.84 -7.20 -6.83
N THR A 266 -3.97 -7.29 -7.53
CA THR A 266 -4.89 -6.14 -7.67
C THR A 266 -6.32 -6.55 -7.36
N LEU A 267 -6.97 -5.80 -6.47
CA LEU A 267 -8.41 -5.84 -6.28
C LEU A 267 -9.02 -4.64 -7.00
N VAL A 268 -10.06 -4.85 -7.80
CA VAL A 268 -10.85 -3.78 -8.39
C VAL A 268 -12.27 -3.84 -7.86
N VAL A 269 -12.73 -2.69 -7.40
CA VAL A 269 -14.12 -2.50 -6.98
C VAL A 269 -14.85 -1.72 -8.05
N VAL A 270 -15.89 -2.33 -8.61
CA VAL A 270 -16.80 -1.67 -9.53
C VAL A 270 -18.13 -1.48 -8.83
N ALA A 271 -18.63 -0.25 -8.84
CA ALA A 271 -19.94 0.08 -8.29
C ALA A 271 -20.79 0.81 -9.33
N SER A 272 -22.10 0.58 -9.29
CA SER A 272 -23.06 1.20 -10.21
C SER A 272 -24.41 1.41 -9.53
N THR A 273 -25.08 2.52 -9.80
CA THR A 273 -26.48 2.75 -9.37
C THR A 273 -27.49 1.91 -10.15
N ARG A 274 -27.02 1.10 -11.11
CA ARG A 274 -27.79 0.11 -11.87
C ARG A 274 -27.17 -1.28 -11.75
N PRO A 275 -27.96 -2.35 -11.97
CA PRO A 275 -27.42 -3.71 -12.00
C PRO A 275 -26.21 -3.81 -12.91
N LEU A 276 -25.15 -4.43 -12.41
CA LEU A 276 -23.95 -4.69 -13.21
C LEU A 276 -24.26 -5.76 -14.26
N PRO A 277 -23.72 -5.64 -15.49
CA PRO A 277 -23.82 -6.69 -16.50
C PRO A 277 -23.38 -8.06 -15.95
N PRO A 278 -24.02 -9.15 -16.41
CA PRO A 278 -23.66 -10.49 -15.97
C PRO A 278 -22.18 -10.76 -16.22
N GLN A 279 -21.56 -11.48 -15.29
CA GLN A 279 -20.19 -11.92 -15.43
C GLN A 279 -20.06 -12.80 -16.67
N ARG A 280 -19.16 -12.45 -17.60
CA ARG A 280 -18.78 -13.33 -18.71
C ARG A 280 -17.77 -14.35 -18.20
N GLU A 281 -17.95 -15.63 -18.55
CA GLU A 281 -16.91 -16.62 -18.28
C GLU A 281 -15.63 -16.23 -19.04
N PRO A 282 -14.45 -16.34 -18.42
CA PRO A 282 -13.19 -16.04 -19.09
C PRO A 282 -12.99 -17.02 -20.25
N SER A 283 -13.00 -16.52 -21.49
CA SER A 283 -12.47 -17.27 -22.62
C SER A 283 -10.98 -17.52 -22.41
N ALA A 284 -10.47 -18.68 -22.87
CA ALA A 284 -9.11 -19.18 -22.65
C ALA A 284 -7.95 -18.20 -23.00
N SER A 285 -8.23 -17.09 -23.68
CA SER A 285 -7.34 -15.93 -23.82
C SER A 285 -7.64 -14.88 -22.74
N SER A 286 -7.00 -15.04 -21.59
CA SER A 286 -6.54 -14.00 -20.65
C SER A 286 -7.12 -12.59 -20.87
N TRP A 287 -8.13 -12.19 -20.11
CA TRP A 287 -8.49 -10.77 -20.06
C TRP A 287 -7.38 -10.03 -19.32
N LEU A 288 -6.72 -9.09 -20.00
CA LEU A 288 -6.07 -7.97 -19.34
C LEU A 288 -7.17 -7.21 -18.57
N LEU A 289 -6.97 -6.99 -17.27
CA LEU A 289 -7.97 -6.36 -16.39
C LEU A 289 -8.50 -5.03 -16.95
N GLY A 290 -7.62 -4.25 -17.58
CA GLY A 290 -7.98 -2.98 -18.22
C GLY A 290 -9.03 -3.15 -19.34
N ASP A 291 -8.90 -4.17 -20.19
CA ASP A 291 -9.88 -4.43 -21.25
C ASP A 291 -11.21 -4.94 -20.68
N TYR A 292 -11.16 -5.70 -19.57
CA TYR A 292 -12.36 -6.12 -18.85
C TYR A 292 -13.12 -4.93 -18.30
N LEU A 293 -12.43 -4.03 -17.61
CA LEU A 293 -13.04 -2.85 -17.03
C LEU A 293 -13.55 -1.89 -18.11
N ARG A 294 -12.83 -1.74 -19.23
CA ARG A 294 -13.29 -0.94 -20.37
C ARG A 294 -14.57 -1.49 -20.98
N GLY A 295 -14.64 -2.81 -21.20
CA GLY A 295 -15.86 -3.45 -21.70
C GLY A 295 -17.04 -3.26 -20.73
N LEU A 296 -16.79 -3.43 -19.42
CA LEU A 296 -17.79 -3.21 -18.39
C LEU A 296 -18.28 -1.74 -18.34
N GLN A 297 -17.36 -0.78 -18.45
CA GLN A 297 -17.71 0.64 -18.53
C GLN A 297 -18.57 0.94 -19.76
N GLN A 298 -18.17 0.46 -20.95
CA GLN A 298 -18.93 0.66 -22.19
C GLN A 298 -20.35 0.09 -22.11
N GLU A 299 -20.52 -1.09 -21.51
CA GLU A 299 -21.84 -1.69 -21.31
C GLU A 299 -22.71 -0.92 -20.32
N LEU A 300 -22.10 -0.38 -19.27
CA LEU A 300 -22.79 0.50 -18.32
C LEU A 300 -23.18 1.83 -18.97
N GLU A 301 -22.34 2.40 -19.82
CA GLU A 301 -22.65 3.63 -20.57
C GLU A 301 -23.81 3.45 -21.56
N GLN A 302 -23.88 2.28 -22.19
CA GLN A 302 -24.96 1.92 -23.12
C GLN A 302 -26.26 1.51 -22.39
N SER A 303 -26.20 1.31 -21.07
CA SER A 303 -27.36 0.91 -20.29
C SER A 303 -28.38 2.06 -20.14
N PRO A 304 -29.69 1.78 -20.28
CA PRO A 304 -30.73 2.81 -20.15
C PRO A 304 -30.67 3.52 -18.79
N GLY A 305 -30.83 4.84 -18.81
CA GLY A 305 -30.99 5.65 -17.59
C GLY A 305 -29.68 6.13 -16.95
N SER A 306 -28.60 6.21 -17.72
CA SER A 306 -27.34 6.90 -17.37
C SER A 306 -26.83 6.57 -15.97
N PRO A 307 -26.35 5.35 -15.72
CA PRO A 307 -25.87 4.96 -14.39
C PRO A 307 -24.70 5.83 -13.94
N ARG A 308 -24.67 6.14 -12.64
CA ARG A 308 -23.46 6.64 -11.98
C ARG A 308 -22.60 5.44 -11.62
N THR A 309 -21.33 5.48 -11.97
CA THR A 309 -20.42 4.34 -11.81
C THR A 309 -19.12 4.77 -11.15
N ALA A 310 -18.48 3.82 -10.49
CA ALA A 310 -17.15 3.98 -9.91
C ALA A 310 -16.33 2.73 -10.20
N VAL A 311 -15.07 2.94 -10.54
CA VAL A 311 -14.07 1.88 -10.69
C VAL A 311 -12.87 2.30 -9.85
N LEU A 312 -12.55 1.50 -8.83
CA LEU A 312 -11.45 1.79 -7.91
C LEU A 312 -10.50 0.59 -7.85
N PRO A 313 -9.31 0.69 -8.44
CA PRO A 313 -8.25 -0.30 -8.25
C PRO A 313 -7.57 -0.10 -6.89
N LEU A 314 -7.22 -1.21 -6.25
CA LEU A 314 -6.52 -1.28 -4.99
C LEU A 314 -5.40 -2.30 -5.13
N SER A 315 -4.16 -1.88 -4.94
CA SER A 315 -3.01 -2.78 -4.96
C SER A 315 -2.86 -3.51 -3.63
N LEU A 316 -2.36 -4.73 -3.66
CA LEU A 316 -1.94 -5.50 -2.50
C LEU A 316 -0.72 -6.36 -2.86
N THR A 317 -0.07 -6.97 -1.88
CA THR A 317 1.00 -7.95 -2.12
C THR A 317 0.78 -9.15 -1.24
N THR A 318 0.79 -10.34 -1.81
CA THR A 318 0.69 -11.60 -1.07
C THR A 318 2.07 -12.21 -0.89
N ILE A 319 2.32 -12.86 0.25
CA ILE A 319 3.60 -13.51 0.55
C ILE A 319 3.39 -14.89 1.19
N LYS A 320 4.26 -15.83 0.86
CA LYS A 320 4.32 -17.13 1.52
C LYS A 320 5.19 -17.02 2.78
N GLN A 321 4.70 -17.50 3.92
CA GLN A 321 5.46 -17.56 5.18
C GLN A 321 6.13 -18.92 5.35
#